data_AF-A0A011W046-F1
#
_entry.id   AF-A0A011W046-F1
#
_cell.length_a   1.000
_cell.length_b   1.000
_cell.length_c   1.000
_cell.angle_alpha   90.00
_cell.angle_beta   90.00
_cell.angle_gamma   90.00
#
_symmetry.space_group_name_H-M   'P 1'
#
loop_
_entity.id
_entity.type
_entity.pdbx_description
1 polymer ?
#
loop_
_entity_poly.entity_id
_entity_poly.type
_entity_poly.pdbx_seq_one_letter_code
_entity_poly.pdbx_strand_id
1 'polypeptide(L)'
;MKENKSKITDIKDKIILIFKKIWVLILILCIACIFYKTRSVIACLIVIPVGLIVRLYLHIFFETSENDTPKVIMKMPKNMNSKVASIISVLKKIWVCMIILSILGIAYIITHLSRFPPTDKSCMKIEFSGAPEGTVYADILGKIDSTDESYSDFNFIPNKPLADQTLVVDRVPMEIDENSEIARYNEDGYMSLSIHSSDLEYFDLDGSDSYRLYLNCNAETLYKKYGKFRIAYVGEHGEVLGVTKKTSNAYYGTNYGVSTDGKKAIFIYHSFSPLFYVSYLIIYITKIVTLIIIPVHIINKILWKQWVNKAAHRLSDRNNDN
;
A
#
# COMPACT_ATOMS: atom_id res chain seq x y z
N MET A 1 -39.29 -21.36 -36.72
CA MET A 1 -39.10 -20.88 -35.31
C MET A 1 -38.11 -21.72 -34.49
N LYS A 2 -38.01 -23.06 -34.67
CA LYS A 2 -37.00 -23.89 -33.97
C LYS A 2 -35.55 -23.59 -34.41
N GLU A 3 -35.33 -23.24 -35.67
CA GLU A 3 -34.01 -22.98 -36.24
C GLU A 3 -33.33 -21.72 -35.67
N ASN A 4 -34.10 -20.66 -35.39
CA ASN A 4 -33.56 -19.44 -34.77
C ASN A 4 -33.12 -19.63 -33.31
N LYS A 5 -33.71 -20.58 -32.57
CA LYS A 5 -33.27 -20.87 -31.19
C LYS A 5 -31.90 -21.55 -31.17
N SER A 6 -31.63 -22.44 -32.12
CA SER A 6 -30.34 -23.14 -32.20
C SER A 6 -29.17 -22.20 -32.49
N LYS A 7 -29.34 -21.24 -33.42
CA LYS A 7 -28.32 -20.23 -33.72
C LYS A 7 -27.99 -19.32 -32.55
N ILE A 8 -28.98 -18.94 -31.74
CA ILE A 8 -28.77 -18.07 -30.58
C ILE A 8 -27.98 -18.78 -29.48
N THR A 9 -28.17 -20.09 -29.29
CA THR A 9 -27.43 -20.87 -28.30
C THR A 9 -25.96 -21.03 -28.70
N ASP A 10 -25.67 -21.36 -29.96
CA ASP A 10 -24.30 -21.51 -30.47
C ASP A 10 -23.48 -20.20 -30.36
N ILE A 11 -24.12 -19.05 -30.59
CA ILE A 11 -23.47 -17.74 -30.45
C ILE A 11 -23.14 -17.45 -28.98
N LYS A 12 -24.02 -17.79 -28.04
CA LYS A 12 -23.77 -17.59 -26.60
C LYS A 12 -22.60 -18.44 -26.11
N ASP A 13 -22.53 -19.70 -26.54
CA ASP A 13 -21.46 -20.61 -26.12
C ASP A 13 -20.09 -20.17 -26.65
N LYS A 14 -20.05 -19.67 -27.89
CA LYS A 14 -18.84 -19.07 -28.48
C LYS A 14 -18.40 -17.81 -27.74
N ILE A 15 -19.32 -16.93 -27.35
CA ILE A 15 -19.02 -15.73 -26.56
C ILE A 15 -18.46 -16.12 -25.19
N ILE A 16 -19.06 -17.09 -24.50
CA ILE A 16 -18.58 -17.58 -23.20
C ILE A 16 -17.16 -18.17 -23.32
N LEU A 17 -16.89 -18.92 -24.39
CA LEU A 17 -15.57 -19.49 -24.65
C LEU A 17 -14.52 -18.39 -24.91
N ILE A 18 -14.88 -17.34 -25.63
CA ILE A 18 -14.00 -16.19 -25.89
C ILE A 18 -13.69 -15.45 -24.57
N PHE A 19 -14.70 -15.18 -23.74
CA PHE A 19 -14.48 -14.56 -22.42
C PHE A 19 -13.60 -15.42 -21.51
N LYS A 20 -13.77 -16.75 -21.50
CA LYS A 20 -12.88 -17.67 -20.77
C LYS A 20 -11.42 -17.52 -21.22
N LYS A 21 -11.17 -17.43 -22.53
CA LYS A 21 -9.82 -17.26 -23.09
C LYS A 21 -9.21 -15.90 -22.77
N ILE A 22 -10.01 -14.82 -22.83
CA ILE A 22 -9.56 -13.46 -22.50
C ILE A 22 -9.16 -13.36 -21.02
N TRP A 23 -9.94 -13.96 -20.10
CA TRP A 23 -9.59 -13.98 -18.68
C TRP A 23 -8.30 -14.72 -18.39
N VAL A 24 -8.06 -15.86 -19.05
CA VAL A 24 -6.79 -16.59 -18.94
C VAL A 24 -5.63 -15.75 -19.46
N LEU A 25 -5.81 -15.05 -20.57
CA LEU A 25 -4.76 -14.18 -21.14
C LEU A 25 -4.43 -13.00 -20.21
N ILE A 26 -5.45 -12.35 -19.63
CA ILE A 26 -5.27 -11.26 -18.66
C ILE A 26 -4.52 -11.77 -17.42
N LEU A 27 -4.87 -12.95 -16.91
CA LEU A 27 -4.17 -13.56 -15.78
C LEU A 27 -2.70 -13.84 -16.10
N ILE A 28 -2.40 -14.39 -17.28
CA ILE A 28 -1.03 -14.64 -17.75
C ILE A 28 -0.25 -13.32 -17.86
N LEU A 29 -0.85 -12.28 -18.42
CA LEU A 29 -0.22 -10.95 -18.53
C LEU A 29 0.04 -10.31 -17.17
N CYS A 30 -0.89 -10.41 -16.23
CA CYS A 30 -0.69 -9.94 -14.85
C CYS A 30 0.46 -10.68 -14.16
N ILE A 31 0.53 -12.01 -14.33
CA ILE A 31 1.61 -12.83 -13.80
C ILE A 31 2.95 -12.43 -14.44
N ALA A 32 2.99 -12.28 -15.77
CA ALA A 32 4.20 -11.87 -16.49
C ALA A 32 4.69 -10.47 -16.07
N CYS A 33 3.78 -9.51 -15.85
CA CYS A 33 4.11 -8.19 -15.32
C CYS A 33 4.71 -8.26 -13.90
N ILE A 34 4.19 -9.14 -13.03
CA ILE A 34 4.72 -9.34 -11.68
C ILE A 34 6.14 -9.91 -11.77
N PHE A 35 6.38 -10.91 -12.62
CA PHE A 35 7.70 -11.49 -12.85
C PHE A 35 8.70 -10.46 -13.40
N TYR A 36 8.30 -9.72 -14.44
CA TYR A 36 9.14 -8.71 -15.08
C TYR A 36 9.58 -7.63 -14.09
N LYS A 37 8.67 -7.19 -13.21
CA LYS A 37 8.93 -6.11 -12.26
C LYS A 37 9.73 -6.55 -11.03
N THR A 38 9.60 -7.80 -10.58
CA THR A 38 10.21 -8.25 -9.32
C THR A 38 11.55 -8.96 -9.48
N ARG A 39 11.91 -9.47 -10.67
CA ARG A 39 13.16 -10.22 -10.95
C ARG A 39 13.53 -11.27 -9.86
N SER A 40 12.55 -11.83 -9.16
CA SER A 40 12.81 -12.63 -7.95
C SER A 40 12.17 -14.01 -8.04
N VAL A 41 12.93 -15.04 -7.64
CA VAL A 41 12.49 -16.44 -7.50
C VAL A 41 11.30 -16.58 -6.54
N ILE A 42 11.13 -15.62 -5.62
CA ILE A 42 9.98 -15.52 -4.72
C ILE A 42 8.66 -15.34 -5.50
N ALA A 43 8.71 -14.70 -6.68
CA ALA A 43 7.54 -14.59 -7.55
C ALA A 43 7.07 -15.97 -8.05
N CYS A 44 7.96 -16.92 -8.35
CA CYS A 44 7.58 -18.30 -8.70
C CYS A 44 6.84 -19.00 -7.55
N LEU A 45 7.33 -18.83 -6.32
CA LEU A 45 6.76 -19.47 -5.13
C LEU A 45 5.36 -18.95 -4.78
N ILE A 46 4.98 -17.75 -5.22
CA ILE A 46 3.65 -17.18 -4.99
C ILE A 46 2.74 -17.40 -6.21
N VAL A 47 3.27 -17.24 -7.43
CA VAL A 47 2.49 -17.35 -8.65
C VAL A 47 1.99 -18.79 -8.86
N ILE A 48 2.80 -19.80 -8.57
CA ILE A 48 2.40 -21.20 -8.79
C ILE A 48 1.23 -21.59 -7.87
N PRO A 49 1.26 -21.33 -6.55
CA PRO A 49 0.10 -21.55 -5.67
C PRO A 49 -1.10 -20.69 -6.04
N VAL A 50 -0.93 -19.41 -6.38
CA VAL A 50 -2.04 -18.54 -6.78
C VAL A 50 -2.68 -19.05 -8.08
N GLY A 51 -1.88 -19.45 -9.07
CA GLY A 51 -2.36 -20.05 -10.32
C GLY A 51 -3.09 -21.37 -10.09
N LEU A 52 -2.60 -22.21 -9.18
CA LEU A 52 -3.29 -23.45 -8.78
C LEU A 52 -4.60 -23.18 -8.04
N ILE A 53 -4.62 -22.20 -7.12
CA ILE A 53 -5.84 -21.78 -6.41
C ILE A 53 -6.86 -21.22 -7.40
N VAL A 54 -6.45 -20.34 -8.33
CA VAL A 54 -7.32 -19.79 -9.37
C VAL A 54 -7.83 -20.89 -10.31
N ARG A 55 -6.99 -21.87 -10.69
CA ARG A 55 -7.40 -23.01 -11.51
C ARG A 55 -8.41 -23.91 -10.78
N LEU A 56 -8.15 -24.26 -9.53
CA LEU A 56 -9.05 -25.05 -8.69
C LEU A 56 -10.39 -24.31 -8.50
N TYR A 57 -10.31 -22.99 -8.35
CA TYR A 57 -11.47 -22.11 -8.21
C TYR A 57 -12.31 -22.05 -9.50
N LEU A 58 -11.67 -21.84 -10.66
CA LEU A 58 -12.34 -21.84 -11.95
C LEU A 58 -13.01 -23.19 -12.22
N HIS A 59 -12.39 -24.30 -11.80
CA HIS A 59 -12.99 -25.63 -11.88
C HIS A 59 -14.27 -25.71 -11.05
N ILE A 60 -14.23 -25.34 -9.76
CA ILE A 60 -15.40 -25.33 -8.85
C ILE A 60 -16.49 -24.38 -9.38
N PHE A 61 -16.10 -23.22 -9.89
CA PHE A 61 -17.01 -22.20 -10.40
C PHE A 61 -17.73 -22.62 -11.69
N PHE A 62 -17.02 -23.28 -12.62
CA PHE A 62 -17.62 -23.73 -13.88
C PHE A 62 -18.42 -25.04 -13.72
N GLU A 63 -17.99 -25.98 -12.89
CA GLU A 63 -18.80 -27.18 -12.60
C GLU A 63 -20.16 -26.83 -11.99
N THR A 64 -20.21 -25.82 -11.11
CA THR A 64 -21.45 -25.44 -10.41
C THR A 64 -22.38 -24.53 -11.22
N SER A 65 -21.93 -23.98 -12.35
CA SER A 65 -22.73 -23.03 -13.15
C SER A 65 -23.61 -23.70 -14.20
N GLU A 66 -23.32 -24.94 -14.62
CA GLU A 66 -23.90 -25.49 -15.85
C GLU A 66 -24.75 -26.77 -15.63
N ASN A 67 -24.53 -27.54 -14.56
CA ASN A 67 -25.17 -28.87 -14.43
C ASN A 67 -26.07 -29.12 -13.20
N ASP A 68 -26.05 -28.28 -12.16
CA ASP A 68 -26.68 -28.63 -10.87
C ASP A 68 -27.98 -27.86 -10.54
N THR A 69 -28.74 -27.38 -11.54
CA THR A 69 -30.16 -27.02 -11.31
C THR A 69 -31.07 -28.17 -11.74
N PRO A 70 -31.34 -29.16 -10.86
CA PRO A 70 -32.30 -30.20 -11.16
C PRO A 70 -33.68 -29.57 -11.35
N LYS A 71 -34.35 -29.94 -12.45
CA LYS A 71 -35.75 -29.65 -12.77
C LYS A 71 -36.75 -30.31 -11.79
N VAL A 72 -36.33 -30.76 -10.61
CA VAL A 72 -37.22 -31.29 -9.59
C VAL A 72 -37.80 -30.11 -8.83
N ILE A 73 -38.93 -29.63 -9.34
CA ILE A 73 -39.76 -28.58 -8.77
C ILE A 73 -40.24 -29.05 -7.38
N MET A 74 -39.51 -28.69 -6.32
CA MET A 74 -40.15 -28.45 -5.04
C MET A 74 -41.13 -27.29 -5.25
N LYS A 75 -42.40 -27.48 -4.84
CA LYS A 75 -43.41 -26.42 -4.75
C LYS A 75 -43.02 -25.37 -3.69
N MET A 76 -41.89 -24.69 -3.88
CA MET A 76 -41.67 -23.38 -3.28
C MET A 76 -42.31 -22.33 -4.19
N PRO A 77 -42.87 -21.24 -3.65
CA PRO A 77 -43.47 -20.19 -4.44
C PRO A 77 -42.45 -19.69 -5.49
N LYS A 78 -42.80 -19.85 -6.77
CA LYS A 78 -41.94 -19.62 -7.95
C LYS A 78 -41.21 -18.27 -7.96
N ASN A 79 -41.77 -17.29 -7.24
CA ASN A 79 -41.25 -15.92 -7.09
C ASN A 79 -40.06 -15.84 -6.08
N MET A 80 -40.02 -16.68 -5.06
CA MET A 80 -38.98 -16.61 -4.01
C MET A 80 -37.64 -17.18 -4.49
N ASN A 81 -37.69 -18.23 -5.32
CA ASN A 81 -36.49 -18.89 -5.86
C ASN A 81 -35.70 -18.03 -6.85
N SER A 82 -36.37 -17.18 -7.65
CA SER A 82 -35.67 -16.32 -8.62
C SER A 82 -34.89 -15.19 -7.94
N LYS A 83 -35.45 -14.59 -6.89
CA LYS A 83 -34.79 -13.53 -6.11
C LYS A 83 -33.57 -14.07 -5.36
N VAL A 84 -33.71 -15.22 -4.70
CA VAL A 84 -32.61 -15.86 -3.96
C VAL A 84 -31.46 -16.26 -4.89
N ALA A 85 -31.77 -16.85 -6.06
CA ALA A 85 -30.75 -17.20 -7.05
C ALA A 85 -29.99 -15.97 -7.59
N SER A 86 -30.69 -14.85 -7.80
CA SER A 86 -30.08 -13.58 -8.20
C SER A 86 -29.12 -13.05 -7.13
N ILE A 87 -29.53 -13.07 -5.86
CA ILE A 87 -28.69 -12.63 -4.73
C ILE A 87 -27.43 -13.48 -4.61
N ILE A 88 -27.56 -14.81 -4.71
CA ILE A 88 -26.40 -15.72 -4.66
C ILE A 88 -25.43 -15.45 -5.81
N SER A 89 -25.94 -15.19 -7.02
CA SER A 89 -25.12 -14.84 -8.18
C SER A 89 -24.32 -13.55 -7.95
N VAL A 90 -24.95 -12.53 -7.36
CA VAL A 90 -24.27 -11.27 -7.01
C VAL A 90 -23.20 -11.50 -5.93
N LEU A 91 -23.53 -12.23 -4.86
CA LEU A 91 -22.57 -12.53 -3.78
C LEU A 91 -21.34 -13.29 -4.28
N LYS A 92 -21.52 -14.25 -5.20
CA LYS A 92 -20.39 -14.95 -5.86
C LYS A 92 -19.47 -13.97 -6.60
N LYS A 93 -20.03 -13.04 -7.37
CA LYS A 93 -19.24 -12.03 -8.10
C LYS A 93 -18.47 -11.12 -7.15
N ILE A 94 -19.10 -10.66 -6.06
CA ILE A 94 -18.44 -9.84 -5.03
C ILE A 94 -17.26 -10.61 -4.43
N TRP A 95 -17.47 -11.87 -4.07
CA TRP A 95 -16.42 -12.71 -3.49
C TRP A 95 -15.24 -12.94 -4.45
N VAL A 96 -15.50 -13.15 -5.75
CA VAL A 96 -14.44 -13.21 -6.78
C VAL A 96 -13.62 -11.92 -6.80
N CYS A 97 -14.29 -10.75 -6.81
CA CYS A 97 -13.60 -9.46 -6.79
C CYS A 97 -12.73 -9.31 -5.53
N MET A 98 -13.22 -9.74 -4.37
CA MET A 98 -12.46 -9.70 -3.11
C MET A 98 -11.19 -10.57 -3.15
N ILE A 99 -11.26 -11.75 -3.77
CA ILE A 99 -10.08 -12.61 -3.97
C ILE A 99 -9.05 -11.92 -4.86
N ILE A 100 -9.48 -11.34 -5.99
CA ILE A 100 -8.59 -10.62 -6.91
C ILE A 100 -7.91 -9.45 -6.19
N LEU A 101 -8.68 -8.64 -5.46
CA LEU A 101 -8.14 -7.53 -4.68
C LEU A 101 -7.18 -8.01 -3.58
N SER A 102 -7.45 -9.16 -2.96
CA SER A 102 -6.54 -9.75 -1.98
C SER A 102 -5.22 -10.19 -2.60
N ILE A 103 -5.25 -10.79 -3.80
CA ILE A 103 -4.02 -11.17 -4.52
C ILE A 103 -3.19 -9.93 -4.85
N LEU A 104 -3.83 -8.86 -5.35
CA LEU A 104 -3.16 -7.59 -5.62
C LEU A 104 -2.61 -6.96 -4.32
N GLY A 105 -3.37 -7.02 -3.23
CA GLY A 105 -2.95 -6.57 -1.91
C GLY A 105 -1.75 -7.34 -1.37
N ILE A 106 -1.71 -8.67 -1.56
CA ILE A 106 -0.58 -9.52 -1.16
C ILE A 106 0.66 -9.12 -1.97
N ALA A 107 0.53 -9.00 -3.29
CA ALA A 107 1.64 -8.56 -4.15
C ALA A 107 2.18 -7.19 -3.71
N TYR A 108 1.29 -6.26 -3.38
CA TYR A 108 1.65 -4.95 -2.83
C TYR A 108 2.42 -5.10 -1.50
N ILE A 109 1.88 -5.81 -0.51
CA ILE A 109 2.51 -6.01 0.81
C ILE A 109 3.90 -6.63 0.68
N ILE A 110 4.08 -7.62 -0.20
CA ILE A 110 5.36 -8.30 -0.40
C ILE A 110 6.45 -7.32 -0.85
N THR A 111 6.13 -6.37 -1.73
CA THR A 111 7.10 -5.35 -2.14
C THR A 111 7.54 -4.41 -1.02
N HIS A 112 6.83 -4.42 0.12
CA HIS A 112 7.14 -3.63 1.30
C HIS A 112 7.73 -4.43 2.47
N LEU A 113 7.87 -5.76 2.36
CA LEU A 113 8.43 -6.60 3.43
C LEU A 113 9.89 -6.28 3.77
N SER A 114 10.66 -5.71 2.83
CA SER A 114 12.04 -5.28 3.05
C SER A 114 12.18 -4.09 4.03
N ARG A 115 11.06 -3.54 4.51
CA ARG A 115 11.04 -2.45 5.50
C ARG A 115 11.02 -2.93 6.96
N PHE A 116 11.11 -4.24 7.19
CA PHE A 116 11.38 -4.83 8.51
C PHE A 116 12.87 -5.17 8.59
N PRO A 117 13.60 -4.85 9.69
CA PRO A 117 13.16 -4.37 11.02
C PRO A 117 12.95 -2.85 11.13
N PRO A 118 12.30 -2.36 12.21
CA PRO A 118 12.08 -0.93 12.44
C PRO A 118 13.42 -0.18 12.46
N THR A 119 13.53 0.86 11.64
CA THR A 119 14.65 1.79 11.69
C THR A 119 14.48 2.76 12.85
N ASP A 120 15.60 3.36 13.26
CA ASP A 120 15.62 4.44 14.22
C ASP A 120 14.64 5.55 13.77
N LYS A 121 13.70 5.89 14.66
CA LYS A 121 12.66 6.89 14.41
C LYS A 121 13.06 8.29 14.86
N SER A 122 14.11 8.39 15.69
CA SER A 122 14.74 9.64 16.10
C SER A 122 15.79 10.13 15.10
N CYS A 123 16.06 9.38 14.03
CA CYS A 123 16.95 9.80 12.96
C CYS A 123 16.16 10.12 11.69
N MET A 124 16.40 11.30 11.12
CA MET A 124 15.87 11.73 9.83
C MET A 124 17.02 11.99 8.87
N LYS A 125 16.89 11.61 7.61
CA LYS A 125 17.86 11.91 6.56
C LYS A 125 17.38 13.09 5.72
N ILE A 126 18.21 14.10 5.50
CA ILE A 126 17.96 15.09 4.45
C ILE A 126 18.81 14.73 3.25
N GLU A 127 18.21 14.75 2.07
CA GLU A 127 18.86 14.62 0.77
C GLU A 127 18.44 15.81 -0.07
N PHE A 128 19.40 16.54 -0.63
CA PHE A 128 19.10 17.68 -1.47
C PHE A 128 19.91 17.63 -2.75
N SER A 129 19.32 18.12 -3.83
CA SER A 129 19.94 18.18 -5.15
C SER A 129 19.43 19.43 -5.84
N GLY A 130 20.23 19.99 -6.77
CA GLY A 130 19.83 21.21 -7.46
C GLY A 130 19.68 22.43 -6.54
N ALA A 131 20.44 22.46 -5.44
CA ALA A 131 20.50 23.61 -4.55
C ALA A 131 21.12 24.84 -5.26
N PRO A 132 20.73 26.06 -4.87
CA PRO A 132 21.39 27.29 -5.36
C PRO A 132 22.89 27.29 -5.08
N GLU A 133 23.66 27.99 -5.92
CA GLU A 133 25.09 28.21 -5.71
C GLU A 133 25.34 28.90 -4.36
N GLY A 134 26.37 28.46 -3.63
CA GLY A 134 26.70 28.95 -2.30
C GLY A 134 25.99 28.22 -1.15
N THR A 135 25.14 27.22 -1.44
CA THR A 135 24.51 26.42 -0.38
C THR A 135 25.54 25.59 0.38
N VAL A 136 25.58 25.75 1.69
CA VAL A 136 26.41 24.96 2.61
C VAL A 136 25.60 23.82 3.25
N TYR A 137 24.33 24.08 3.59
CA TYR A 137 23.41 23.05 4.08
C TYR A 137 21.95 23.42 3.79
N ALA A 138 21.02 22.51 4.06
CA ALA A 138 19.59 22.76 3.96
C ALA A 138 18.87 22.59 5.31
N ASP A 139 18.15 23.62 5.73
CA ASP A 139 17.42 23.57 6.99
C ASP A 139 15.94 23.20 6.79
N ILE A 140 15.36 22.54 7.79
CA ILE A 140 13.92 22.30 7.80
C ILE A 140 13.23 23.49 8.42
N LEU A 141 12.30 24.06 7.67
CA LEU A 141 11.41 25.10 8.17
C LEU A 141 10.07 24.49 8.58
N GLY A 142 9.67 24.72 9.83
CA GLY A 142 8.39 24.29 10.39
C GLY A 142 7.56 25.49 10.86
N LYS A 143 6.25 25.27 11.02
CA LYS A 143 5.40 26.26 11.70
C LYS A 143 5.49 26.09 13.20
N ILE A 144 6.49 26.71 13.80
CA ILE A 144 6.70 26.70 15.26
C ILE A 144 5.97 27.92 15.83
N ASP A 145 5.18 27.69 16.88
CA ASP A 145 4.59 28.77 17.67
C ASP A 145 5.54 29.11 18.82
N SER A 146 5.73 30.38 19.16
CA SER A 146 6.59 30.79 20.28
C SER A 146 6.05 30.32 21.65
N THR A 147 4.81 29.86 21.70
CA THR A 147 4.19 29.24 22.89
C THR A 147 4.36 27.72 22.93
N ASP A 148 4.96 27.11 21.90
CA ASP A 148 5.27 25.68 21.87
C ASP A 148 6.29 25.33 22.96
N GLU A 149 6.08 24.23 23.67
CA GLU A 149 6.97 23.77 24.75
C GLU A 149 8.41 23.50 24.28
N SER A 150 8.58 23.18 23.00
CA SER A 150 9.89 22.93 22.40
C SER A 150 10.43 24.14 21.64
N TYR A 151 9.75 25.29 21.68
CA TYR A 151 10.29 26.51 21.10
C TYR A 151 11.52 26.97 21.89
N SER A 152 12.54 27.41 21.17
CA SER A 152 13.70 28.11 21.72
C SER A 152 13.96 29.36 20.90
N ASP A 153 14.41 30.43 21.53
CA ASP A 153 14.87 31.61 20.79
C ASP A 153 16.12 31.27 19.97
N PHE A 154 16.97 30.39 20.50
CA PHE A 154 18.17 29.91 19.81
C PHE A 154 18.62 28.57 20.41
N ASN A 155 18.47 27.49 19.66
CA ASN A 155 18.71 26.11 20.10
C ASN A 155 20.11 25.63 19.71
N PHE A 156 20.35 25.42 18.42
CA PHE A 156 21.55 24.76 17.93
C PHE A 156 22.09 25.43 16.65
N ILE A 157 23.43 25.53 16.58
CA ILE A 157 24.15 25.97 15.38
C ILE A 157 24.66 24.73 14.64
N PRO A 158 24.30 24.53 13.36
CA PRO A 158 24.88 23.47 12.54
C PRO A 158 26.40 23.51 12.53
N ASN A 159 26.99 22.33 12.66
CA ASN A 159 28.43 22.15 12.67
C ASN A 159 28.89 21.64 11.30
N LYS A 160 29.88 22.30 10.69
CA LYS A 160 30.50 21.84 9.43
C LYS A 160 31.72 20.95 9.69
N PRO A 161 31.97 19.95 8.83
CA PRO A 161 33.21 19.17 8.91
C PRO A 161 34.43 20.06 8.61
N LEU A 162 35.55 19.85 9.30
CA LEU A 162 36.81 20.51 8.93
C LEU A 162 37.23 20.09 7.52
N ALA A 163 37.63 21.06 6.70
CA ALA A 163 37.88 20.93 5.26
C ALA A 163 38.99 19.95 4.83
N ASP A 164 39.63 19.23 5.76
CA ASP A 164 40.80 18.39 5.47
C ASP A 164 40.84 17.05 6.23
N GLN A 165 39.77 16.65 6.92
CA GLN A 165 39.77 15.41 7.69
C GLN A 165 38.63 14.46 7.31
N THR A 166 39.02 13.28 6.82
CA THR A 166 38.14 12.11 6.60
C THR A 166 37.75 11.40 7.89
N LEU A 167 38.12 11.95 9.06
CA LEU A 167 37.84 11.39 10.38
C LEU A 167 37.01 12.39 11.20
N VAL A 168 35.89 11.87 11.71
CA VAL A 168 34.65 12.50 12.17
C VAL A 168 34.78 13.38 13.44
N VAL A 169 35.99 13.69 13.91
CA VAL A 169 36.18 14.15 15.31
C VAL A 169 36.19 15.68 15.45
N ASP A 170 36.72 16.42 14.47
CA ASP A 170 36.82 17.88 14.58
C ASP A 170 35.73 18.57 13.74
N ARG A 171 34.78 19.21 14.42
CA ARG A 171 33.70 19.99 13.79
C ARG A 171 33.80 21.45 14.22
N VAL A 172 33.53 22.36 13.30
CA VAL A 172 33.52 23.80 13.57
C VAL A 172 32.08 24.32 13.44
N PRO A 173 31.58 25.08 14.43
CA PRO A 173 30.28 25.72 14.30
C PRO A 173 30.28 26.65 13.10
N MET A 174 29.18 26.65 12.33
CA MET A 174 28.98 27.66 11.30
C MET A 174 28.88 29.06 11.91
N GLU A 175 29.17 30.08 11.11
CA GLU A 175 29.04 31.48 11.51
C GLU A 175 27.57 31.93 11.43
N ILE A 176 26.72 31.26 12.21
CA ILE A 176 25.28 31.56 12.31
C ILE A 176 24.99 32.06 13.71
N ASP A 177 24.41 33.25 13.79
CA ASP A 177 23.99 33.88 15.05
C ASP A 177 22.52 34.31 14.99
N GLU A 178 22.05 34.97 16.05
CA GLU A 178 20.69 35.50 16.15
C GLU A 178 20.35 36.56 15.07
N ASN A 179 21.36 37.14 14.41
CA ASN A 179 21.20 38.15 13.38
C ASN A 179 21.19 37.57 11.97
N SER A 180 21.70 36.34 11.79
CA SER A 180 21.66 35.61 10.52
C SER A 180 20.23 35.51 9.96
N GLU A 181 20.11 35.52 8.63
CA GLU A 181 18.82 35.52 7.96
C GLU A 181 17.99 34.28 8.32
N ILE A 182 18.61 33.10 8.39
CA ILE A 182 17.97 31.85 8.77
C ILE A 182 17.41 31.86 10.21
N ALA A 183 18.07 32.54 11.14
CA ALA A 183 17.63 32.68 12.54
C ALA A 183 16.46 33.67 12.68
N ARG A 184 16.28 34.55 11.71
CA ARG A 184 15.18 35.54 11.69
C ARG A 184 14.10 35.18 10.68
N TYR A 185 14.27 34.07 9.96
CA TYR A 185 13.35 33.66 8.90
C TYR A 185 11.99 33.33 9.51
N ASN A 186 10.95 34.05 9.06
CA ASN A 186 9.58 33.86 9.53
C ASN A 186 8.53 34.14 8.42
N GLU A 187 8.82 33.70 7.20
CA GLU A 187 7.90 33.89 6.09
C GLU A 187 6.71 32.92 6.20
N ASP A 188 5.47 33.42 6.12
CA ASP A 188 4.24 32.64 6.31
C ASP A 188 4.14 31.87 7.65
N GLY A 189 4.91 32.30 8.67
CA GLY A 189 5.00 31.60 9.96
C GLY A 189 5.92 30.38 9.94
N TYR A 190 6.78 30.22 8.94
CA TYR A 190 7.77 29.15 8.89
C TYR A 190 9.10 29.63 9.47
N MET A 191 9.65 28.89 10.42
CA MET A 191 10.89 29.19 11.13
C MET A 191 11.83 27.97 11.09
N SER A 192 13.13 28.23 11.22
CA SER A 192 14.17 27.21 11.29
C SER A 192 13.92 26.23 12.44
N LEU A 193 13.80 24.92 12.15
CA LEU A 193 13.70 23.90 13.20
C LEU A 193 15.02 23.71 13.94
N SER A 194 16.17 23.83 13.26
CA SER A 194 17.47 23.67 13.92
C SER A 194 17.76 24.81 14.90
N ILE A 195 17.28 26.03 14.61
CA ILE A 195 17.48 27.19 15.48
C ILE A 195 16.36 27.32 16.51
N HIS A 196 15.10 27.06 16.17
CA HIS A 196 13.97 27.40 17.05
C HIS A 196 13.22 26.22 17.67
N SER A 197 13.71 24.99 17.50
CA SER A 197 13.05 23.81 18.10
C SER A 197 14.04 22.91 18.82
N SER A 198 13.79 22.68 20.12
CA SER A 198 14.49 21.68 20.94
C SER A 198 14.09 20.24 20.61
N ASP A 199 13.12 20.03 19.70
CA ASP A 199 12.84 18.70 19.15
C ASP A 199 14.00 18.17 18.27
N LEU A 200 14.91 19.05 17.84
CA LEU A 200 16.13 18.72 17.12
C LEU A 200 17.31 18.69 18.09
N GLU A 201 17.97 17.54 18.21
CA GLU A 201 19.07 17.30 19.14
C GLU A 201 20.40 17.76 18.55
N TYR A 202 20.76 17.26 17.37
CA TYR A 202 21.95 17.69 16.66
C TYR A 202 21.90 17.35 15.17
N PHE A 203 22.82 17.96 14.42
CA PHE A 203 22.94 17.85 12.97
C PHE A 203 24.31 17.30 12.59
N ASP A 204 24.33 16.29 11.72
CA ASP A 204 25.56 15.66 11.27
C ASP A 204 25.81 15.86 9.78
N LEU A 205 26.53 16.93 9.44
CA LEU A 205 27.01 17.20 8.08
C LEU A 205 28.19 16.28 7.75
N ASP A 206 27.93 15.21 7.04
CA ASP A 206 28.90 14.25 6.49
C ASP A 206 29.55 14.75 5.18
N GLY A 207 29.45 16.05 4.88
CA GLY A 207 30.10 16.69 3.72
C GLY A 207 29.55 16.25 2.36
N SER A 208 28.36 15.64 2.35
CA SER A 208 27.68 15.17 1.14
C SER A 208 26.37 15.94 0.89
N ASP A 209 25.78 15.76 -0.29
CA ASP A 209 24.42 16.21 -0.65
C ASP A 209 23.30 15.53 0.17
N SER A 210 23.68 14.83 1.23
CA SER A 210 22.79 14.27 2.22
C SER A 210 23.42 14.37 3.59
N TYR A 211 22.61 14.38 4.65
CA TYR A 211 23.07 14.32 6.03
C TYR A 211 21.97 13.84 6.96
N ARG A 212 22.29 13.66 8.24
CA ARG A 212 21.37 13.14 9.25
C ARG A 212 21.04 14.20 10.30
N LEU A 213 19.76 14.27 10.65
CA LEU A 213 19.27 14.98 11.82
C LEU A 213 18.91 13.96 12.89
N TYR A 214 19.31 14.26 14.11
CA TYR A 214 18.96 13.52 15.29
C TYR A 214 17.95 14.34 16.08
N LEU A 215 16.90 13.67 16.51
CA LEU A 215 15.69 14.29 17.04
C LEU A 215 15.46 13.78 18.46
N ASN A 216 15.08 14.70 19.36
CA ASN A 216 14.59 14.36 20.70
C ASN A 216 13.17 13.74 20.66
N CYS A 217 12.55 13.69 19.48
CA CYS A 217 11.26 13.04 19.24
C CYS A 217 11.29 12.15 17.99
N ASN A 218 10.19 11.46 17.69
CA ASN A 218 10.08 10.71 16.44
C ASN A 218 9.88 11.66 15.25
N ALA A 219 10.53 11.41 14.11
CA ALA A 219 10.37 12.21 12.89
C ALA A 219 8.90 12.31 12.41
N GLU A 220 8.11 11.26 12.60
CA GLU A 220 6.66 11.30 12.31
C GLU A 220 5.91 12.25 13.26
N THR A 221 6.30 12.29 14.54
CA THR A 221 5.72 13.22 15.52
C THR A 221 6.08 14.66 15.16
N LEU A 222 7.35 14.92 14.83
CA LEU A 222 7.82 16.22 14.36
C LEU A 222 7.00 16.73 13.17
N TYR A 223 6.79 15.88 12.17
CA TYR A 223 5.99 16.22 10.98
C TYR A 223 4.50 16.44 11.31
N LYS A 224 3.92 15.67 12.24
CA LYS A 224 2.54 15.86 12.68
C LYS A 224 2.37 17.17 13.47
N LYS A 225 3.37 17.50 14.30
CA LYS A 225 3.38 18.68 15.17
C LYS A 225 3.44 19.96 14.34
N TYR A 226 4.44 20.08 13.46
CA TYR A 226 4.70 21.31 12.70
C TYR A 226 4.14 21.31 11.28
N GLY A 227 3.55 20.20 10.83
CA GLY A 227 2.88 20.07 9.55
C GLY A 227 3.83 19.95 8.35
N LYS A 228 3.35 20.41 7.19
CA LYS A 228 4.13 20.34 5.93
C LYS A 228 5.30 21.32 5.98
N PHE A 229 6.51 20.79 6.05
CA PHE A 229 7.75 21.55 6.07
C PHE A 229 8.00 22.32 4.77
N ARG A 230 8.89 23.31 4.86
CA ARG A 230 9.67 23.83 3.71
C ARG A 230 11.15 23.56 3.97
N ILE A 231 11.97 23.64 2.94
CA ILE A 231 13.41 23.47 3.06
C ILE A 231 14.08 24.77 2.63
N ALA A 232 14.89 25.35 3.52
CA ALA A 232 15.71 26.52 3.24
C ALA A 232 17.11 26.05 2.81
N TYR A 233 17.63 26.58 1.72
CA TYR A 233 19.03 26.44 1.35
C TYR A 233 19.81 27.57 2.00
N VAL A 234 20.80 27.23 2.81
CA VAL A 234 21.47 28.18 3.69
C VAL A 234 22.94 28.30 3.31
N GLY A 235 23.40 29.55 3.22
CA GLY A 235 24.80 29.92 2.97
C GLY A 235 25.70 29.74 4.19
N GLU A 236 26.97 30.14 4.06
CA GLU A 236 27.98 29.96 5.09
C GLU A 236 27.74 30.81 6.35
N HIS A 237 27.16 32.01 6.20
CA HIS A 237 26.88 32.94 7.30
C HIS A 237 25.38 33.00 7.66
N GLY A 238 24.63 31.98 7.23
CA GLY A 238 23.20 31.87 7.52
C GLY A 238 22.29 32.65 6.57
N GLU A 239 22.76 33.03 5.38
CA GLU A 239 21.92 33.64 4.34
C GLU A 239 20.92 32.62 3.78
N VAL A 240 19.67 33.03 3.51
CA VAL A 240 18.66 32.15 2.92
C VAL A 240 18.68 32.32 1.41
N LEU A 241 19.35 31.38 0.73
CA LEU A 241 19.56 31.43 -0.73
C LEU A 241 18.33 31.02 -1.52
N GLY A 242 17.41 30.29 -0.89
CA GLY A 242 16.14 29.91 -1.48
C GLY A 242 15.33 28.98 -0.59
N VAL A 243 14.02 28.95 -0.80
CA VAL A 243 13.11 28.12 -0.02
C VAL A 243 12.22 27.29 -0.94
N THR A 244 12.11 26.00 -0.64
CA THR A 244 11.27 25.08 -1.43
C THR A 244 9.79 25.33 -1.18
N LYS A 245 8.95 24.82 -2.09
CA LYS A 245 7.53 24.65 -1.79
C LYS A 245 7.32 23.69 -0.62
N LYS A 246 6.13 23.77 -0.02
CA LYS A 246 5.69 22.86 1.06
C LYS A 246 5.87 21.40 0.65
N THR A 247 6.29 20.57 1.61
CA THR A 247 6.52 19.15 1.38
C THR A 247 5.26 18.44 0.88
N SER A 248 5.47 17.50 -0.03
CA SER A 248 4.52 16.41 -0.30
C SER A 248 4.90 15.18 0.51
N ASN A 249 4.00 14.21 0.65
CA ASN A 249 4.25 12.99 1.39
C ASN A 249 4.61 11.86 0.43
N ALA A 250 5.61 11.08 0.79
CA ALA A 250 5.89 9.82 0.14
C ALA A 250 6.17 8.70 1.13
N TYR A 251 5.84 7.48 0.74
CA TYR A 251 5.99 6.28 1.56
C TYR A 251 6.95 5.31 0.86
N TYR A 252 8.13 5.79 0.50
CA TYR A 252 9.22 5.00 -0.09
C TYR A 252 10.52 5.31 0.63
N GLY A 253 11.46 4.37 0.73
CA GLY A 253 12.73 4.57 1.40
C GLY A 253 12.92 3.69 2.63
N THR A 254 14.14 3.69 3.14
CA THR A 254 14.55 2.88 4.28
C THR A 254 14.48 3.64 5.59
N ASN A 255 14.57 4.98 5.59
CA ASN A 255 14.54 5.82 6.80
C ASN A 255 13.53 6.96 6.65
N TYR A 256 13.18 7.62 7.76
CA TYR A 256 12.51 8.92 7.68
C TYR A 256 13.43 9.94 7.01
N GLY A 257 12.86 10.86 6.25
CA GLY A 257 13.69 11.85 5.58
C GLY A 257 12.95 12.97 4.90
N VAL A 258 13.73 13.92 4.39
CA VAL A 258 13.27 14.88 3.40
C VAL A 258 14.18 14.80 2.19
N SER A 259 13.58 14.69 1.00
CA SER A 259 14.30 14.77 -0.27
C SER A 259 13.88 16.00 -1.05
N THR A 260 14.82 16.74 -1.64
CA THR A 260 14.52 17.95 -2.42
C THR A 260 15.35 18.08 -3.71
N ASP A 261 14.74 18.73 -4.71
CA ASP A 261 15.27 18.95 -6.06
C ASP A 261 15.55 20.44 -6.38
N GLY A 262 15.74 21.26 -5.34
CA GLY A 262 15.92 22.71 -5.46
C GLY A 262 14.60 23.49 -5.34
N LYS A 263 13.48 22.94 -5.79
CA LYS A 263 12.19 23.66 -5.83
C LYS A 263 11.06 22.99 -5.05
N LYS A 264 11.09 21.67 -4.98
CA LYS A 264 10.08 20.84 -4.32
C LYS A 264 10.76 20.01 -3.24
N ALA A 265 10.05 19.79 -2.14
CA ALA A 265 10.48 18.89 -1.09
C ALA A 265 9.47 17.75 -0.91
N ILE A 266 9.97 16.59 -0.53
CA ILE A 266 9.19 15.38 -0.26
C ILE A 266 9.57 14.89 1.12
N PHE A 267 8.61 14.86 2.03
CA PHE A 267 8.78 14.17 3.31
C PHE A 267 8.55 12.67 3.09
N ILE A 268 9.56 11.89 3.46
CA ILE A 268 9.62 10.45 3.29
C ILE A 268 9.27 9.79 4.63
N TYR A 269 8.18 9.06 4.63
CA TYR A 269 7.78 8.19 5.74
C TYR A 269 8.47 6.83 5.62
N HIS A 270 9.10 6.38 6.71
CA HIS A 270 9.49 4.98 6.85
C HIS A 270 8.27 4.05 7.05
N SER A 271 7.17 4.59 7.62
CA SER A 271 5.95 3.83 7.86
C SER A 271 5.29 3.33 6.56
N PHE A 272 4.45 2.31 6.71
CA PHE A 272 3.67 1.80 5.59
C PHE A 272 2.67 2.86 5.12
N SER A 273 2.48 2.95 3.80
CA SER A 273 1.45 3.83 3.26
C SER A 273 0.06 3.39 3.74
N PRO A 274 -0.94 4.29 3.78
CA PRO A 274 -2.32 3.93 4.07
C PRO A 274 -2.85 2.76 3.22
N LEU A 275 -2.39 2.66 1.96
CA LEU A 275 -2.75 1.57 1.05
C LEU A 275 -2.28 0.19 1.54
N PHE A 276 -1.19 0.12 2.31
CA PHE A 276 -0.75 -1.13 2.94
C PHE A 276 -1.78 -1.64 3.93
N TYR A 277 -2.26 -0.77 4.83
CA TYR A 277 -3.26 -1.13 5.84
C TYR A 277 -4.60 -1.47 5.20
N VAL A 278 -5.00 -0.74 4.15
CA VAL A 278 -6.20 -1.07 3.35
C VAL A 278 -6.05 -2.44 2.68
N SER A 279 -4.89 -2.72 2.08
CA SER A 279 -4.60 -4.03 1.46
C SER A 279 -4.67 -5.16 2.48
N TYR A 280 -4.06 -4.97 3.65
CA TYR A 280 -4.08 -5.92 4.76
C TYR A 280 -5.52 -6.20 5.23
N LEU A 281 -6.33 -5.15 5.40
CA LEU A 281 -7.74 -5.26 5.79
C LEU A 281 -8.56 -6.05 4.76
N ILE A 282 -8.39 -5.78 3.46
CA ILE A 282 -9.08 -6.50 2.37
C ILE A 282 -8.74 -7.99 2.42
N ILE A 283 -7.47 -8.34 2.59
CA ILE A 283 -7.01 -9.73 2.71
C ILE A 283 -7.65 -10.39 3.94
N TYR A 284 -7.66 -9.70 5.07
CA TYR A 284 -8.23 -10.19 6.32
C TYR A 284 -9.73 -10.49 6.20
N ILE A 285 -10.51 -9.54 5.66
CA ILE A 285 -11.95 -9.72 5.43
C ILE A 285 -12.19 -10.86 4.44
N THR A 286 -11.41 -10.93 3.36
CA THR A 286 -11.54 -12.01 2.36
C THR A 286 -11.26 -13.38 2.97
N LYS A 287 -10.27 -13.49 3.86
CA LYS A 287 -9.99 -14.72 4.62
C LYS A 287 -11.18 -15.14 5.48
N ILE A 288 -11.76 -14.21 6.27
CA ILE A 288 -12.93 -14.50 7.12
C ILE A 288 -14.12 -14.97 6.27
N VAL A 289 -14.45 -14.22 5.21
CA VAL A 289 -15.57 -14.56 4.32
C VAL A 289 -15.36 -15.93 3.67
N THR A 290 -14.14 -16.22 3.22
CA THR A 290 -13.80 -17.52 2.61
C THR A 290 -13.93 -18.67 3.60
N LEU A 291 -13.49 -18.47 4.86
CA LEU A 291 -13.63 -19.46 5.92
C LEU A 291 -15.10 -19.78 6.27
N ILE A 292 -16.04 -18.87 6.01
CA ILE A 292 -17.48 -19.10 6.21
C ILE A 292 -18.11 -19.77 4.98
N ILE A 293 -17.78 -19.30 3.77
CA ILE A 293 -18.37 -19.79 2.53
C ILE A 293 -18.01 -21.26 2.26
N ILE A 294 -16.74 -21.65 2.50
CA ILE A 294 -16.26 -23.01 2.20
C ILE A 294 -17.06 -24.08 2.99
N PRO A 295 -17.16 -24.02 4.34
CA PRO A 295 -17.95 -24.97 5.11
C PRO A 295 -19.43 -24.99 4.71
N VAL A 296 -20.06 -23.83 4.52
CA VAL A 296 -21.47 -23.75 4.08
C VAL A 296 -21.65 -24.47 2.74
N HIS A 297 -20.72 -24.29 1.81
CA HIS A 297 -20.77 -24.98 0.52
C HIS A 297 -20.59 -26.50 0.66
N ILE A 298 -19.64 -26.94 1.50
CA ILE A 298 -19.40 -28.37 1.77
C ILE A 298 -20.62 -29.01 2.43
N ILE A 299 -21.20 -28.38 3.46
CA ILE A 299 -22.38 -28.86 4.17
C ILE A 299 -23.58 -28.95 3.21
N ASN A 300 -23.83 -27.92 2.40
CA ASN A 300 -24.90 -27.94 1.40
C ASN A 300 -24.72 -29.09 0.40
N LYS A 301 -23.50 -29.35 -0.06
CA LYS A 301 -23.19 -30.46 -0.96
C LYS A 301 -23.44 -31.82 -0.31
N ILE A 302 -23.06 -31.99 0.97
CA ILE A 302 -23.29 -33.23 1.72
C ILE A 302 -24.78 -33.47 1.96
N LEU A 303 -25.52 -32.46 2.43
CA LEU A 303 -26.96 -32.53 2.66
C LEU A 303 -27.71 -32.85 1.36
N TRP A 304 -27.31 -32.22 0.26
CA TRP A 304 -27.86 -32.51 -1.06
C TRP A 304 -27.63 -33.98 -1.46
N LYS A 305 -26.40 -34.48 -1.32
CA LYS A 305 -26.06 -35.88 -1.63
C LYS A 305 -26.88 -36.87 -0.79
N GLN A 306 -27.03 -36.60 0.51
CA GLN A 306 -27.87 -37.42 1.40
C GLN A 306 -29.34 -37.42 0.97
N TRP A 307 -29.87 -36.26 0.59
CA TRP A 307 -31.24 -36.14 0.12
C TRP A 307 -31.48 -36.92 -1.19
N VAL A 308 -30.57 -36.78 -2.16
CA VAL A 308 -30.65 -37.51 -3.45
C VAL A 308 -30.61 -39.02 -3.22
N ASN A 309 -29.70 -39.51 -2.38
CA ASN A 309 -29.61 -40.93 -2.05
C ASN A 309 -30.92 -41.45 -1.41
N LYS A 310 -31.49 -40.69 -0.47
CA LYS A 310 -32.76 -41.06 0.19
C LYS A 310 -33.94 -41.08 -0.79
N ALA A 311 -33.96 -40.17 -1.77
CA ALA A 311 -34.99 -40.17 -2.81
C ALA A 311 -34.84 -41.36 -3.78
N ALA A 312 -33.61 -41.74 -4.14
CA ALA A 312 -33.33 -42.88 -5.00
C ALA A 312 -33.75 -44.22 -4.35
N HIS A 313 -33.41 -44.43 -3.07
CA HIS A 313 -33.84 -45.63 -2.34
C HIS A 313 -35.36 -45.78 -2.31
N ARG A 314 -36.10 -44.70 -2.02
CA ARG A 314 -37.57 -44.71 -2.02
C ARG A 314 -38.18 -45.07 -3.38
N LEU A 315 -37.52 -44.74 -4.49
CA LEU A 315 -37.98 -45.12 -5.83
C LEU A 315 -37.66 -46.58 -6.13
N SER A 316 -36.53 -47.10 -5.66
CA SER A 316 -36.15 -48.51 -5.80
C SER A 316 -37.10 -49.43 -5.03
N ASP A 317 -37.40 -49.11 -3.76
CA ASP A 317 -38.29 -49.92 -2.92
C ASP A 317 -39.69 -50.01 -3.56
N ARG A 318 -40.19 -48.89 -4.10
CA ARG A 318 -41.50 -48.82 -4.76
C ARG A 318 -41.62 -49.62 -6.06
N ASN A 319 -40.49 -49.91 -6.72
CA ASN A 319 -40.46 -50.72 -7.94
C ASN A 319 -40.33 -52.22 -7.64
N ASN A 320 -39.88 -52.60 -6.44
CA ASN A 320 -39.82 -54.00 -6.01
C ASN A 320 -41.16 -54.52 -5.46
N ASP A 321 -42.06 -53.61 -5.05
CA ASP A 321 -43.39 -53.94 -4.53
C ASP A 321 -44.49 -54.07 -5.61
N ASN A 322 -44.17 -53.82 -6.89
CA ASN A 322 -45.07 -53.98 -8.05
C ASN A 322 -44.61 -55.13 -8.95
#